data_AF-A0A0D2TNF6-F1
#
_entry.id   AF-A0A0D2TNF6-F1
#
_cell.length_a   1.000
_cell.length_b   1.000
_cell.length_c   1.000
_cell.angle_alpha   90.00
_cell.angle_beta   90.00
_cell.angle_gamma   90.00
#
_symmetry.space_group_name_H-M   'P 1'
#
loop_
_entity.id
_entity.type
_entity.pdbx_description
1 polymer ?
#
loop_
_entity_poly.entity_id
_entity_poly.type
_entity_poly.pdbx_seq_one_letter_code
_entity_poly.pdbx_strand_id
1 'polypeptide(L)'
;APWLLNLGRISLGFTNGISGYLAPIYIAEITTKNVRGRFTTILQLMVGWGASFMYVVGSFVHWRTLALLATIPGLLQVLLIFFIPESPRWLAKVGREKELEAALLCLRGDKADISDEAIEIKNHVESLKSSSRGGIVDIFQKKYVRPLLTVVGMMVLTNLGGINAFAYYSGAIFVSAGISSMVGLITLAATQTVVGILGTTIIDKLGRRPLLLVSSAGLCFSSFLTGVSFFLKVLM
;
A
#
# COMPACT_ATOMS: atom_id res chain seq x y z
N ALA A 1 -10.93 27.71 -12.28
CA ALA A 1 -12.17 27.42 -11.54
C ALA A 1 -11.90 26.31 -10.51
N PRO A 2 -12.19 26.51 -9.22
CA PRO A 2 -11.79 25.60 -8.13
C PRO A 2 -12.47 24.22 -8.19
N TRP A 3 -13.61 24.12 -8.87
CA TRP A 3 -14.39 22.88 -9.01
C TRP A 3 -13.63 21.78 -9.79
N LEU A 4 -12.87 22.14 -10.83
CA LEU A 4 -12.07 21.19 -11.63
C LEU A 4 -11.00 20.50 -10.79
N LEU A 5 -10.36 21.24 -9.89
CA LEU A 5 -9.32 20.70 -9.01
C LEU A 5 -9.91 19.77 -7.94
N ASN A 6 -11.10 20.10 -7.43
CA ASN A 6 -11.82 19.24 -6.50
C ASN A 6 -12.31 17.94 -7.17
N LEU A 7 -12.85 18.02 -8.39
CA LEU A 7 -13.20 16.84 -9.18
C LEU A 7 -11.98 15.95 -9.44
N GLY A 8 -10.84 16.55 -9.80
CA GLY A 8 -9.58 15.82 -9.98
C GLY A 8 -9.16 15.09 -8.71
N ARG A 9 -9.26 15.74 -7.53
CA ARG A 9 -8.96 15.12 -6.24
C ARG A 9 -9.89 13.98 -5.88
N ILE A 10 -11.19 14.12 -6.17
CA ILE A 10 -12.17 13.05 -5.96
C ILE A 10 -11.82 11.85 -6.83
N SER A 11 -11.54 12.08 -8.13
CA SER A 11 -11.13 11.04 -9.05
C SER A 11 -9.85 10.33 -8.59
N LEU A 12 -8.84 11.08 -8.15
CA LEU A 12 -7.60 10.52 -7.60
C LEU A 12 -7.85 9.70 -6.33
N GLY A 13 -8.80 10.13 -5.49
CA GLY A 13 -9.21 9.38 -4.31
C GLY A 13 -9.82 8.02 -4.67
N PHE A 14 -10.71 7.99 -5.66
CA PHE A 14 -11.28 6.73 -6.18
C PHE A 14 -10.20 5.82 -6.76
N THR A 15 -9.29 6.36 -7.59
CA THR A 15 -8.18 5.59 -8.15
C THR A 15 -7.29 5.03 -7.05
N ASN A 16 -6.89 5.84 -6.07
CA ASN A 16 -6.03 5.41 -4.97
C ASN A 16 -6.69 4.31 -4.11
N GLY A 17 -8.00 4.42 -3.85
CA GLY A 17 -8.76 3.39 -3.14
C GLY A 17 -8.78 2.05 -3.90
N ILE A 18 -9.02 2.11 -5.22
CA ILE A 18 -9.06 0.92 -6.07
C ILE A 18 -7.67 0.28 -6.21
N SER A 19 -6.64 1.08 -6.52
CA SER A 19 -5.27 0.60 -6.66
C SER A 19 -4.71 0.04 -5.35
N GLY A 20 -5.08 0.63 -4.22
CA GLY A 20 -4.65 0.21 -2.89
C GLY A 20 -5.07 -1.22 -2.51
N TYR A 21 -6.21 -1.71 -3.03
CA TYR A 21 -6.63 -3.09 -2.81
C TYR A 21 -6.23 -4.01 -3.98
N LEU A 22 -6.29 -3.54 -5.23
CA LEU A 22 -6.01 -4.37 -6.41
C LEU A 22 -4.55 -4.81 -6.46
N ALA A 23 -3.60 -3.91 -6.20
CA ALA A 23 -2.18 -4.22 -6.28
C ALA A 23 -1.77 -5.36 -5.32
N PRO A 24 -2.05 -5.31 -4.00
CA PRO A 24 -1.69 -6.40 -3.10
C PRO A 24 -2.45 -7.70 -3.38
N ILE A 25 -3.70 -7.63 -3.87
CA ILE A 25 -4.44 -8.83 -4.27
C ILE A 25 -3.77 -9.47 -5.48
N TYR A 26 -3.56 -8.72 -6.56
CA TYR A 26 -2.95 -9.23 -7.78
C TYR A 26 -1.59 -9.89 -7.48
N ILE A 27 -0.74 -9.23 -6.70
CA ILE A 27 0.53 -9.81 -6.24
C ILE A 27 0.32 -11.08 -5.42
N ALA A 28 -0.64 -11.11 -4.50
CA ALA A 28 -0.92 -12.30 -3.72
C ALA A 28 -1.41 -13.49 -4.58
N GLU A 29 -2.04 -13.22 -5.72
CA GLU A 29 -2.54 -14.26 -6.63
C GLU A 29 -1.46 -14.82 -7.56
N ILE A 30 -0.50 -14.01 -8.01
CA ILE A 30 0.60 -14.45 -8.88
C ILE A 30 1.78 -15.06 -8.11
N THR A 31 1.95 -14.71 -6.82
CA THR A 31 3.08 -15.16 -6.00
C THR A 31 2.81 -16.47 -5.28
N THR A 32 3.84 -17.34 -5.21
CA THR A 32 3.79 -18.56 -4.39
C THR A 32 3.72 -18.23 -2.90
N LYS A 33 3.12 -19.14 -2.11
CA LYS A 33 2.89 -18.97 -0.65
C LYS A 33 4.16 -18.57 0.11
N ASN A 34 5.33 -19.03 -0.31
CA ASN A 34 6.61 -18.81 0.36
C ASN A 34 7.22 -17.42 0.13
N VAL A 35 6.90 -16.74 -0.99
CA VAL A 35 7.49 -15.42 -1.33
C VAL A 35 6.49 -14.27 -1.24
N ARG A 36 5.19 -14.58 -1.11
CA ARG A 36 4.11 -13.59 -1.03
C ARG A 36 4.40 -12.46 -0.04
N GLY A 37 4.90 -12.81 1.15
CA GLY A 37 5.23 -11.84 2.20
C GLY A 37 6.25 -10.79 1.74
N ARG A 38 7.28 -11.21 1.00
CA ARG A 38 8.35 -10.34 0.50
C ARG A 38 7.87 -9.43 -0.64
N PHE A 39 7.03 -9.94 -1.53
CA PHE A 39 6.46 -9.11 -2.59
C PHE A 39 5.49 -8.05 -2.04
N THR A 40 4.71 -8.38 -1.01
CA THR A 40 3.84 -7.39 -0.36
C THR A 40 4.64 -6.29 0.34
N THR A 41 5.78 -6.61 0.97
CA THR A 41 6.63 -5.58 1.60
C THR A 41 7.32 -4.69 0.56
N ILE A 42 7.72 -5.24 -0.59
CA ILE A 42 8.26 -4.46 -1.71
C ILE A 42 7.24 -3.44 -2.22
N LEU A 43 5.96 -3.81 -2.35
CA LEU A 43 4.91 -2.84 -2.72
C LEU A 43 4.85 -1.66 -1.74
N GLN A 44 4.86 -1.96 -0.43
CA GLN A 44 4.79 -0.92 0.59
C GLN A 44 6.03 -0.01 0.56
N LEU A 45 7.21 -0.56 0.27
CA LEU A 45 8.43 0.23 0.05
C LEU A 45 8.31 1.14 -1.16
N MET A 46 7.82 0.62 -2.30
CA MET A 46 7.65 1.41 -3.52
C MET A 46 6.71 2.60 -3.30
N VAL A 47 5.61 2.40 -2.55
CA VAL A 47 4.71 3.50 -2.15
C VAL A 47 5.46 4.53 -1.29
N GLY A 48 6.26 4.07 -0.33
CA GLY A 48 7.08 4.94 0.51
C GLY A 48 8.11 5.75 -0.29
N TRP A 49 8.82 5.11 -1.22
CA TRP A 49 9.79 5.76 -2.09
C TRP A 49 9.13 6.74 -3.07
N GLY A 50 7.96 6.40 -3.61
CA GLY A 50 7.18 7.31 -4.44
C GLY A 50 6.77 8.57 -3.67
N ALA A 51 6.33 8.43 -2.42
CA ALA A 51 6.03 9.57 -1.55
C ALA A 51 7.28 10.41 -1.26
N SER A 52 8.41 9.79 -0.90
CA SER A 52 9.69 10.47 -0.69
C SER A 52 10.13 11.25 -1.94
N PHE A 53 10.04 10.65 -3.12
CA PHE A 53 10.36 11.29 -4.38
C PHE A 53 9.48 12.53 -4.62
N MET A 54 8.17 12.41 -4.36
CA MET A 54 7.23 13.53 -4.49
C MET A 54 7.51 14.67 -3.51
N TYR A 55 7.96 14.39 -2.28
CA TYR A 55 8.36 15.45 -1.32
C TYR A 55 9.60 16.21 -1.78
N VAL A 56 10.59 15.51 -2.34
CA VAL A 56 11.81 16.15 -2.88
C VAL A 56 11.46 17.00 -4.09
N VAL A 57 10.79 16.44 -5.10
CA VAL A 57 10.44 17.16 -6.33
C VAL A 57 9.47 18.32 -6.03
N GLY A 58 8.49 18.10 -5.16
CA GLY A 58 7.54 19.12 -4.74
C GLY A 58 8.17 20.30 -4.00
N SER A 59 9.39 20.14 -3.47
CA SER A 59 10.14 21.24 -2.85
C SER A 59 10.77 22.18 -3.87
N PHE A 60 11.08 21.72 -5.09
CA PHE A 60 11.74 22.52 -6.13
C PHE A 60 10.79 23.04 -7.21
N VAL A 61 9.59 22.43 -7.32
CA VAL A 61 8.73 22.57 -8.50
C VAL A 61 7.36 23.12 -8.12
N HIS A 62 6.77 23.97 -8.98
CA HIS A 62 5.40 24.45 -8.80
C HIS A 62 4.38 23.29 -8.85
N TRP A 63 3.29 23.42 -8.09
CA TRP A 63 2.26 22.38 -7.94
C TRP A 63 1.67 21.86 -9.26
N ARG A 64 1.60 22.72 -10.30
CA ARG A 64 1.11 22.32 -11.64
C ARG A 64 2.04 21.35 -12.33
N THR A 65 3.34 21.66 -12.33
CA THR A 65 4.37 20.80 -12.93
C THR A 65 4.53 19.52 -12.12
N LEU A 66 4.38 19.57 -10.79
CA LEU A 66 4.33 18.38 -9.94
C LEU A 66 3.16 17.46 -10.33
N ALA A 67 1.97 18.02 -10.56
CA ALA A 67 0.82 17.24 -11.02
C ALA A 67 1.05 16.62 -12.40
N LEU A 68 1.67 17.34 -13.34
CA LEU A 68 2.03 16.81 -14.65
C LEU A 68 3.08 15.69 -14.54
N LEU A 69 4.11 15.84 -13.70
CA LEU A 69 5.09 14.79 -13.46
C LEU A 69 4.45 13.51 -12.90
N ALA A 70 3.45 13.64 -12.02
CA ALA A 70 2.71 12.50 -11.49
C ALA A 70 1.86 11.76 -12.54
N THR A 71 1.51 12.40 -13.67
CA THR A 71 0.79 11.72 -14.76
C THR A 71 1.67 10.75 -15.54
N ILE A 72 2.99 10.99 -15.60
CA ILE A 72 3.95 10.17 -16.34
C ILE A 72 3.93 8.70 -15.89
N PRO A 73 4.11 8.36 -14.60
CA PRO A 73 4.04 6.97 -14.15
C PRO A 73 2.65 6.36 -14.34
N GLY A 74 1.58 7.16 -14.26
CA GLY A 74 0.22 6.69 -14.55
C GLY A 74 0.01 6.27 -16.01
N LEU A 75 0.50 7.08 -16.96
CA LEU A 75 0.47 6.73 -18.39
C LEU A 75 1.36 5.52 -18.69
N LEU A 76 2.53 5.46 -18.06
CA LEU A 76 3.42 4.32 -18.20
C LEU A 76 2.74 3.03 -17.68
N GLN A 77 2.05 3.10 -16.54
CA GLN A 77 1.30 1.96 -16.00
C GLN A 77 0.20 1.48 -16.95
N VAL A 78 -0.49 2.40 -17.64
CA VAL A 78 -1.49 2.04 -18.66
C VAL A 78 -0.86 1.30 -19.84
N LEU A 79 0.34 1.68 -20.27
CA LEU A 79 1.04 0.95 -21.33
C LEU A 79 1.53 -0.43 -20.85
N LEU A 80 2.03 -0.51 -19.62
CA LEU A 80 2.57 -1.75 -19.06
C LEU A 80 1.49 -2.81 -18.79
N ILE A 81 0.25 -2.40 -18.50
CA ILE A 81 -0.82 -3.36 -18.17
C ILE A 81 -1.12 -4.32 -19.33
N PHE A 82 -0.90 -3.90 -20.58
CA PHE A 82 -1.10 -4.75 -21.76
C PHE A 82 -0.07 -5.88 -21.88
N PHE A 83 1.08 -5.76 -21.21
CA PHE A 83 2.14 -6.78 -21.20
C PHE A 83 2.04 -7.74 -20.01
N ILE A 84 1.24 -7.42 -19.00
CA ILE A 84 1.15 -8.18 -17.75
C ILE A 84 0.11 -9.29 -17.92
N PRO A 85 0.44 -10.57 -17.60
CA PRO A 85 -0.53 -11.65 -17.71
C PRO A 85 -1.66 -11.49 -16.69
N GLU A 86 -2.86 -11.93 -17.05
CA GLU A 86 -4.00 -11.91 -16.13
C GLU A 86 -3.79 -12.85 -14.94
N SER A 87 -4.53 -12.61 -13.85
CA SER A 87 -4.42 -13.43 -12.64
C SER A 87 -4.82 -14.88 -12.92
N PRO A 88 -3.96 -15.88 -12.62
CA PRO A 88 -4.29 -17.29 -12.79
C PRO A 88 -5.56 -17.72 -12.06
N ARG A 89 -5.84 -17.13 -10.88
CA ARG A 89 -7.04 -17.46 -10.10
C ARG A 89 -8.32 -16.91 -10.72
N TRP A 90 -8.23 -15.75 -11.37
CA TRP A 90 -9.35 -15.19 -12.12
C TRP A 90 -9.64 -16.02 -13.37
N LEU A 91 -8.60 -16.42 -14.10
CA LEU A 91 -8.71 -17.29 -15.28
C LEU A 91 -9.35 -18.65 -14.93
N ALA A 92 -8.97 -19.25 -13.79
CA ALA A 92 -9.60 -20.46 -13.27
C ALA A 92 -11.09 -20.26 -12.96
N LYS A 93 -11.46 -19.10 -12.41
CA LYS A 93 -12.86 -18.78 -12.08
C LYS A 93 -13.74 -18.66 -13.32
N VAL A 94 -13.21 -18.04 -14.38
CA VAL A 94 -13.89 -17.84 -15.67
C VAL A 94 -13.90 -19.12 -16.53
N GLY A 95 -13.04 -20.10 -16.22
CA GLY A 95 -12.96 -21.39 -16.93
C GLY A 95 -12.06 -21.36 -18.16
N ARG A 96 -11.13 -20.39 -18.24
CA ARG A 96 -10.17 -20.25 -19.35
C ARG A 96 -8.88 -21.02 -19.05
N GLU A 97 -8.92 -22.34 -19.22
CA GLU A 97 -7.83 -23.23 -18.80
C GLU A 97 -6.53 -23.04 -19.59
N LYS A 98 -6.61 -22.85 -20.91
CA LYS A 98 -5.42 -22.63 -21.76
C LYS A 98 -4.67 -21.34 -21.40
N GLU A 99 -5.41 -20.28 -21.10
CA GLU A 99 -4.84 -19.00 -20.69
C GLU A 99 -4.27 -19.06 -19.27
N LEU A 100 -4.88 -19.87 -18.38
CA LEU A 100 -4.35 -20.14 -17.05
C LEU A 100 -2.99 -20.82 -17.10
N GLU A 101 -2.84 -21.85 -17.93
CA GLU A 101 -1.57 -22.56 -18.10
C GLU A 101 -0.51 -21.63 -18.71
N ALA A 102 -0.87 -20.84 -19.73
CA ALA A 102 0.03 -19.85 -20.33
C ALA A 102 0.47 -18.77 -19.33
N ALA A 103 -0.44 -18.25 -18.50
CA ALA A 103 -0.12 -17.27 -17.46
C ALA A 103 0.79 -17.86 -16.38
N LEU A 104 0.56 -19.10 -15.96
CA LEU A 104 1.41 -19.79 -14.98
C LEU A 104 2.80 -20.09 -15.55
N LEU A 105 2.91 -20.52 -16.82
CA LEU A 105 4.18 -20.72 -17.52
C LEU A 105 4.96 -19.40 -17.64
N CYS A 106 4.28 -18.30 -17.95
CA CYS A 106 4.89 -16.97 -17.97
C CYS A 106 5.41 -16.52 -16.60
N LEU A 107 4.71 -16.89 -15.52
CA LEU A 107 5.04 -16.47 -14.14
C LEU A 107 6.07 -17.37 -13.44
N ARG A 108 6.09 -18.68 -13.75
CA ARG A 108 6.96 -19.69 -13.12
C ARG A 108 8.17 -20.06 -13.99
N GLY A 109 8.08 -19.80 -15.29
CA GLY A 109 9.07 -20.18 -16.31
C GLY A 109 8.61 -21.38 -17.13
N ASP A 110 9.06 -21.42 -18.39
CA ASP A 110 8.62 -22.37 -19.44
C ASP A 110 8.91 -23.86 -19.14
N LYS A 111 9.69 -24.14 -18.07
CA LYS A 111 10.10 -25.49 -17.65
C LYS A 111 9.61 -25.88 -16.25
N ALA A 112 8.78 -25.06 -15.61
CA ALA A 112 8.27 -25.35 -14.29
C ALA A 112 7.10 -26.35 -14.37
N ASP A 113 7.04 -27.31 -13.45
CA ASP A 113 5.87 -28.15 -13.30
C ASP A 113 4.76 -27.33 -12.63
N ILE A 114 3.71 -27.06 -13.40
CA ILE A 114 2.59 -26.18 -13.03
C ILE A 114 1.33 -27.01 -12.74
N SER A 115 1.37 -28.31 -13.05
CA SER A 115 0.23 -29.23 -13.00
C SER A 115 -0.43 -29.22 -11.62
N ASP A 116 0.38 -29.33 -10.57
CA ASP A 116 -0.09 -29.35 -9.18
C ASP A 116 -0.68 -27.99 -8.75
N GLU A 117 -0.05 -26.88 -9.13
CA GLU A 117 -0.53 -25.52 -8.80
C GLU A 117 -1.84 -25.20 -9.52
N ALA A 118 -1.97 -25.60 -10.79
CA ALA A 118 -3.18 -25.45 -11.57
C ALA A 118 -4.35 -26.26 -10.99
N ILE A 119 -4.10 -27.52 -10.58
CA ILE A 119 -5.10 -28.37 -9.92
C ILE A 119 -5.50 -27.81 -8.56
N GLU A 120 -4.54 -27.33 -7.75
CA GLU A 120 -4.83 -26.71 -6.44
C GLU A 120 -5.74 -25.48 -6.61
N ILE A 121 -5.44 -24.61 -7.59
CA ILE A 121 -6.25 -23.43 -7.88
C ILE A 121 -7.66 -23.82 -8.34
N LYS A 122 -7.79 -24.81 -9.24
CA LYS A 122 -9.10 -25.29 -9.72
C LYS A 122 -9.95 -25.86 -8.58
N ASN A 123 -9.38 -26.72 -7.74
CA ASN A 123 -10.06 -27.29 -6.58
C ASN A 123 -10.49 -26.21 -5.58
N HIS A 124 -9.66 -25.17 -5.37
CA HIS A 124 -10.02 -24.03 -4.55
C HIS A 124 -11.18 -23.22 -5.12
N VAL A 125 -11.21 -22.99 -6.43
CA VAL A 125 -12.30 -22.27 -7.10
C VAL A 125 -13.59 -23.09 -7.07
N GLU A 126 -13.52 -24.41 -7.26
CA GLU A 126 -14.67 -25.30 -7.25
C GLU A 126 -15.28 -25.43 -5.84
N SER A 127 -14.45 -25.55 -4.80
CA SER A 127 -14.92 -25.50 -3.41
C SER A 127 -15.57 -24.16 -3.02
N LEU A 128 -15.11 -23.05 -3.62
CA LEU A 128 -15.73 -21.73 -3.46
C LEU A 128 -17.03 -21.58 -4.28
N LYS A 129 -17.23 -22.36 -5.35
CA LYS A 129 -18.50 -22.41 -6.09
C LYS A 129 -19.52 -23.30 -5.39
N SER A 130 -19.09 -24.38 -4.74
CA SER A 130 -19.95 -25.33 -4.01
C SER A 130 -20.35 -24.84 -2.62
N SER A 131 -19.48 -24.10 -1.92
CA SER A 131 -19.89 -23.26 -0.80
C SER A 131 -20.66 -22.06 -1.34
N SER A 132 -21.99 -22.08 -1.20
CA SER A 132 -22.95 -21.00 -1.46
C SER A 132 -22.32 -19.61 -1.53
N ARG A 133 -22.60 -18.84 -2.60
CA ARG A 133 -22.24 -17.42 -2.79
C ARG A 133 -22.18 -16.68 -1.45
N GLY A 134 -21.00 -16.60 -0.85
CA GLY A 134 -20.79 -15.91 0.42
C GLY A 134 -21.08 -14.44 0.22
N GLY A 135 -22.28 -14.01 0.61
CA GLY A 135 -22.65 -12.60 0.61
C GLY A 135 -21.76 -11.82 1.58
N ILE A 136 -21.72 -10.49 1.45
CA ILE A 136 -21.01 -9.60 2.38
C ILE A 136 -21.42 -9.87 3.85
N VAL A 137 -22.64 -10.39 4.06
CA VAL A 137 -23.20 -10.77 5.36
C VAL A 137 -22.52 -12.03 5.95
N ASP A 138 -22.00 -12.93 5.13
CA ASP A 138 -21.36 -14.17 5.57
C ASP A 138 -19.98 -13.93 6.23
N ILE A 139 -19.39 -12.76 5.93
CA ILE A 139 -18.18 -12.26 6.58
C ILE A 139 -18.44 -11.91 8.06
N PHE A 140 -19.70 -11.63 8.43
CA PHE A 140 -20.12 -11.38 9.81
C PHE A 140 -20.41 -12.66 10.61
N GLN A 141 -20.16 -13.85 10.06
CA GLN A 141 -20.19 -15.06 10.85
C GLN A 141 -19.11 -15.05 11.96
N LYS A 142 -19.43 -15.62 13.13
CA LYS A 142 -18.58 -15.65 14.33
C LYS A 142 -17.16 -16.18 14.08
N LYS A 143 -16.97 -17.00 13.05
CA LYS A 143 -15.68 -17.54 12.59
C LYS A 143 -14.77 -16.47 11.96
N TYR A 144 -15.33 -15.48 11.26
CA TYR A 144 -14.58 -14.44 10.53
C TYR A 144 -14.58 -13.08 11.24
N VAL A 145 -15.52 -12.84 12.17
CA VAL A 145 -15.64 -11.56 12.90
C VAL A 145 -14.38 -11.22 13.73
N ARG A 146 -13.73 -12.20 14.38
CA ARG A 146 -12.52 -11.93 15.20
C ARG A 146 -11.34 -11.42 14.36
N PRO A 147 -10.95 -12.10 13.25
CA PRO A 147 -9.96 -11.56 12.32
C PRO A 147 -10.39 -10.22 11.71
N LEU A 148 -11.65 -10.10 11.30
CA LEU A 148 -12.18 -8.88 10.69
C LEU A 148 -12.06 -7.69 11.64
N LEU A 149 -12.48 -7.85 12.89
CA LEU A 149 -12.42 -6.80 13.91
C LEU A 149 -10.98 -6.38 14.19
N THR A 150 -10.03 -7.33 14.18
CA THR A 150 -8.61 -7.01 14.37
C THR A 150 -8.06 -6.21 13.20
N VAL A 151 -8.37 -6.57 11.96
CA VAL A 151 -7.93 -5.83 10.75
C VAL A 151 -8.55 -4.44 10.70
N VAL A 152 -9.87 -4.33 10.89
CA VAL A 152 -10.59 -3.06 10.88
C VAL A 152 -10.13 -2.17 12.03
N GLY A 153 -10.03 -2.71 13.25
CA GLY A 153 -9.53 -1.99 14.41
C GLY A 153 -8.12 -1.47 14.19
N MET A 154 -7.24 -2.30 13.62
CA MET A 154 -5.88 -1.90 13.29
C MET A 154 -5.84 -0.80 12.22
N MET A 155 -6.67 -0.88 11.17
CA MET A 155 -6.78 0.16 10.14
C MET A 155 -7.27 1.50 10.72
N VAL A 156 -8.24 1.46 11.62
CA VAL A 156 -8.76 2.68 12.27
C VAL A 156 -7.67 3.29 13.16
N LEU A 157 -7.01 2.48 13.99
CA LEU A 157 -5.96 2.95 14.89
C LEU A 157 -4.77 3.54 14.14
N THR A 158 -4.34 2.93 13.01
CA THR A 158 -3.24 3.48 12.21
C THR A 158 -3.61 4.79 11.52
N ASN A 159 -4.87 4.97 11.10
CA ASN A 159 -5.34 6.24 10.54
C ASN A 159 -5.50 7.32 11.61
N LEU A 160 -6.03 6.98 12.78
CA LEU A 160 -6.14 7.89 13.93
C LEU A 160 -4.77 8.31 14.48
N GLY A 161 -3.73 7.50 14.26
CA GLY A 161 -2.33 7.87 14.52
C GLY A 161 -1.83 9.07 13.71
N GLY A 162 -2.65 9.64 12.81
CA GLY A 162 -2.39 10.94 12.21
C GLY A 162 -1.37 10.90 11.07
N ILE A 163 -0.99 9.72 10.57
CA ILE A 163 0.02 9.59 9.51
C ILE A 163 -0.33 10.40 8.26
N ASN A 164 -1.61 10.40 7.86
CA ASN A 164 -2.09 11.18 6.71
C ASN A 164 -2.13 12.69 7.00
N ALA A 165 -2.53 13.09 8.21
CA ALA A 165 -2.54 14.49 8.60
C ALA A 165 -1.10 15.05 8.62
N PHE A 166 -0.17 14.30 9.20
CA PHE A 166 1.25 14.65 9.19
C PHE A 166 1.80 14.72 7.77
N ALA A 167 1.49 13.74 6.90
CA ALA A 167 1.94 13.75 5.51
C ALA A 167 1.49 15.01 4.75
N TYR A 168 0.21 15.39 4.85
CA TYR A 168 -0.34 16.54 4.13
C TYR A 168 0.09 17.89 4.70
N TYR A 169 0.25 18.00 6.02
CA TYR A 169 0.58 19.26 6.69
C TYR A 169 2.05 19.39 7.10
N SER A 170 2.88 18.37 6.81
CA SER A 170 4.32 18.34 7.14
C SER A 170 5.03 19.64 6.77
N GLY A 171 4.81 20.15 5.55
CA GLY A 171 5.42 21.39 5.09
C GLY A 171 5.05 22.61 5.94
N ALA A 172 3.80 22.71 6.40
CA ALA A 172 3.34 23.78 7.29
C ALA A 172 3.84 23.60 8.73
N ILE A 173 3.89 22.36 9.23
CA ILE A 173 4.40 22.02 10.55
C ILE A 173 5.88 22.44 10.68
N PHE A 174 6.70 22.13 9.67
CA PHE A 174 8.12 22.52 9.66
C PHE A 174 8.31 24.05 9.64
N VAL A 175 7.51 24.76 8.85
CA VAL A 175 7.55 26.23 8.82
C VAL A 175 7.16 26.82 10.17
N SER A 176 6.09 26.32 10.78
CA SER A 176 5.67 26.73 12.13
C SER A 176 6.70 26.39 13.20
N ALA A 177 7.52 25.35 13.00
CA ALA A 177 8.65 25.03 13.88
C ALA A 177 9.82 26.01 13.73
N GLY A 178 9.89 26.79 12.64
CA GLY A 178 11.00 27.72 12.33
C GLY A 178 12.02 27.13 11.35
N ILE A 179 11.71 26.00 10.72
CA ILE A 179 12.58 25.32 9.74
C ILE A 179 12.04 25.62 8.33
N SER A 180 12.93 25.84 7.36
CA SER A 180 12.53 25.98 5.96
C SER A 180 11.79 24.72 5.48
N SER A 181 10.63 24.91 4.84
CA SER A 181 9.78 23.80 4.36
C SER A 181 10.55 22.81 3.48
N MET A 182 11.43 23.32 2.61
CA MET A 182 12.26 22.49 1.73
C MET A 182 13.19 21.57 2.53
N VAL A 183 13.90 22.10 3.52
CA VAL A 183 14.83 21.30 4.35
C VAL A 183 14.07 20.26 5.17
N GLY A 184 12.91 20.64 5.72
CA GLY A 184 12.03 19.73 6.47
C GLY A 184 11.52 18.57 5.61
N LEU A 185 11.00 18.85 4.41
CA LEU A 185 10.45 17.83 3.51
C LEU A 185 11.54 16.89 2.96
N ILE A 186 12.74 17.40 2.63
CA ILE A 186 13.86 16.57 2.19
C ILE A 186 14.35 15.66 3.31
N THR A 187 14.47 16.18 4.54
CA THR A 187 14.87 15.39 5.71
C THR A 187 13.82 14.31 6.02
N LEU A 188 12.54 14.64 5.89
CA LEU A 188 11.45 13.68 6.03
C LEU A 188 11.53 12.57 4.98
N ALA A 189 11.74 12.92 3.71
CA ALA A 189 11.88 11.96 2.62
C ALA A 189 13.08 11.02 2.82
N ALA A 190 14.22 11.56 3.26
CA ALA A 190 15.40 10.76 3.57
C ALA A 190 15.13 9.78 4.74
N THR A 191 14.55 10.30 5.83
CA THR A 191 14.23 9.48 7.02
C THR A 191 13.23 8.38 6.67
N GLN A 192 12.17 8.71 5.93
CA GLN A 192 11.15 7.74 5.49
C GLN A 192 11.76 6.62 4.64
N THR A 193 12.70 6.96 3.75
CA THR A 193 13.38 5.98 2.88
C THR A 193 14.27 5.04 3.69
N VAL A 194 15.10 5.59 4.60
CA VAL A 194 16.00 4.81 5.45
C VAL A 194 15.22 3.90 6.41
N VAL A 195 14.24 4.47 7.13
CA VAL A 195 13.41 3.71 8.08
C VAL A 195 12.57 2.66 7.36
N GLY A 196 12.08 2.95 6.14
CA GLY A 196 11.37 1.97 5.32
C GLY A 196 12.22 0.73 5.02
N ILE A 197 13.45 0.93 4.51
CA ILE A 197 14.38 -0.17 4.17
C ILE A 197 14.75 -0.98 5.41
N LEU A 198 15.04 -0.31 6.52
CA LEU A 198 15.31 -0.96 7.81
C LEU A 198 14.09 -1.76 8.27
N GLY A 199 12.89 -1.16 8.20
CA GLY A 199 11.63 -1.78 8.58
C GLY A 199 11.38 -3.09 7.82
N THR A 200 11.65 -3.12 6.51
CA THR A 200 11.51 -4.35 5.71
C THR A 200 12.56 -5.40 5.99
N THR A 201 13.75 -5.01 6.44
CA THR A 201 14.78 -6.00 6.84
C THR A 201 14.46 -6.57 8.21
N ILE A 202 13.89 -5.75 9.09
CA ILE A 202 13.53 -6.09 10.46
C ILE A 202 12.27 -6.96 10.50
N ILE A 203 11.27 -6.68 9.66
CA ILE A 203 10.00 -7.43 9.64
C ILE A 203 10.21 -8.92 9.32
N ASP A 204 11.20 -9.23 8.47
CA ASP A 204 11.55 -10.60 8.10
C ASP A 204 12.26 -11.35 9.25
N LYS A 205 12.93 -10.63 10.16
CA LYS A 205 13.68 -11.21 11.29
C LYS A 205 12.89 -11.30 12.60
N LEU A 206 12.20 -10.22 12.97
CA LEU A 206 11.50 -10.07 14.25
C LEU A 206 10.01 -10.41 14.16
N GLY A 207 9.47 -10.54 12.96
CA GLY A 207 8.05 -10.76 12.72
C GLY A 207 7.20 -9.49 12.89
N ARG A 208 5.92 -9.60 12.53
CA ARG A 208 5.03 -8.43 12.34
C ARG A 208 4.54 -7.80 13.65
N ARG A 209 4.23 -8.61 14.67
CA ARG A 209 3.63 -8.13 15.93
C ARG A 209 4.56 -7.25 16.79
N PRO A 210 5.82 -7.63 17.07
CA PRO A 210 6.71 -6.79 17.88
C PRO A 210 7.06 -5.48 17.15
N LEU A 211 7.22 -5.53 15.82
CA LEU A 211 7.49 -4.33 15.03
C LEU A 211 6.36 -3.29 15.15
N LEU A 212 5.10 -3.74 15.12
CA LEU A 212 3.94 -2.86 15.32
C LEU A 212 3.89 -2.26 16.73
N LEU A 213 4.18 -3.07 17.76
CA LEU A 213 4.18 -2.59 19.15
C LEU A 213 5.27 -1.52 19.36
N VAL A 214 6.49 -1.79 18.92
CA VAL A 214 7.61 -0.83 19.03
C VAL A 214 7.31 0.45 18.25
N SER A 215 6.75 0.34 17.04
CA SER A 215 6.37 1.51 16.23
C SER A 215 5.27 2.33 16.90
N SER A 216 4.27 1.68 17.49
CA SER A 216 3.19 2.39 18.18
C SER A 216 3.65 3.09 19.46
N ALA A 217 4.57 2.48 20.22
CA ALA A 217 5.19 3.10 21.38
C ALA A 217 6.05 4.31 20.98
N GLY A 218 6.83 4.17 19.90
CA GLY A 218 7.62 5.26 19.34
C GLY A 218 6.76 6.42 18.86
N LEU A 219 5.63 6.13 18.18
CA LEU A 219 4.68 7.14 17.75
C LEU A 219 4.08 7.90 18.94
N CYS A 220 3.62 7.18 19.97
CA CYS A 220 3.07 7.78 21.18
C CYS A 220 4.07 8.73 21.85
N PHE A 221 5.31 8.27 22.02
CA PHE A 221 6.38 9.07 22.61
C PHE A 221 6.71 10.31 21.76
N SER A 222 6.82 10.15 20.44
CA SER A 222 7.12 11.26 19.53
C SER A 222 6.01 12.33 19.49
N SER A 223 4.75 11.91 19.51
CA SER A 223 3.59 12.80 19.54
C SER A 223 3.53 13.56 20.87
N PHE A 224 3.81 12.89 21.99
CA PHE A 224 3.89 13.54 23.29
C PHE A 224 4.99 14.61 23.31
N LEU A 225 6.19 14.26 22.82
CA LEU A 225 7.32 15.19 22.77
C LEU A 225 7.00 16.42 21.90
N THR A 226 6.39 16.20 20.73
CA THR A 226 5.98 17.27 19.82
C THR A 226 4.95 18.19 20.50
N GLY A 227 3.97 17.62 21.20
CA GLY A 227 2.98 18.39 21.97
C GLY A 227 3.62 19.27 23.04
N VAL A 228 4.59 18.74 23.79
CA VAL A 228 5.34 19.50 24.80
C VAL A 228 6.16 20.63 24.15
N SER A 229 6.84 20.37 23.03
CA SER A 229 7.64 21.38 22.34
C SER A 229 6.78 22.56 21.84
N PHE A 230 5.61 22.29 21.27
CA PHE A 230 4.70 23.36 20.85
C PHE A 230 4.08 24.11 22.04
N PHE A 231 3.79 23.42 23.15
CA PHE A 231 3.30 24.08 24.37
C PHE A 231 4.33 25.05 24.95
N LEU A 232 5.60 24.63 25.02
CA LEU A 232 6.70 25.49 25.49
C LEU A 232 6.94 26.69 24.56
N LYS A 233 6.76 26.51 23.24
CA LYS A 233 6.88 27.60 22.26
C LYS A 233 5.77 28.64 22.37
N VAL A 234 4.59 28.27 22.88
CA VAL A 234 3.50 29.22 23.13
C VAL A 234 3.70 29.97 24.46
N LEU A 235 4.40 29.34 25.42
CA LEU A 235 4.67 29.91 26.73
C LEU A 235 5.82 30.94 26.72
N MET A 236 6.74 30.84 25.76
CA MET A 236 7.92 31.71 25.58
C MET A 236 7.65 32.80 24.55
#